data_AF-A0A098S1Q1-F1
#
_entry.id   AF-A0A098S1Q1-F1
#
_cell.length_a   1.000
_cell.length_b   1.000
_cell.length_c   1.000
_cell.angle_alpha   90.00
_cell.angle_beta   90.00
_cell.angle_gamma   90.00
#
_symmetry.space_group_name_H-M   'P 1'
#
loop_
_entity.id
_entity.type
_entity.pdbx_description
1 polymer ?
#
loop_
_entity_poly.entity_id
_entity_poly.type
_entity_poly.pdbx_seq_one_letter_code
_entity_poly.pdbx_strand_id
1 'polypeptide(L)'
;MAFILLMVGCQTTPETEAPSLSQTEHWQLGWRMIVSTFEEDFSTAAQQFDSLRAYSDTVELRFLIAGLEVLEHLGQMERRDSILALQPEHTWGTFCQKGVYLEQKPAHIPCTRDDQQPQDTVLQGQLIAMEVRDQLARGNVQDYLIEAFSIDTSGMSYADGVEVDAENREALKAIIEAHGFPTAELVGEEGMHAVFILIQHADQDPEWQKAQLPYIEAAVKNGGLDGQDYAYLYDRIQVNAGNPQRYGTQFSKVDPATKTIELAAVEDPDNLNQRRMEVGMMPIESYRALVLSRFQ
;
A
#
# COMPACT_ATOMS: atom_id res chain seq x y z
N MET A 1 -57.75 -25.21 -50.43
CA MET A 1 -56.57 -25.80 -49.75
C MET A 1 -55.66 -24.64 -49.36
N ALA A 2 -55.68 -24.25 -48.09
CA ALA A 2 -54.80 -23.21 -47.56
C ALA A 2 -53.55 -23.88 -46.96
N PHE A 3 -52.38 -23.53 -47.47
CA PHE A 3 -51.09 -23.95 -46.93
C PHE A 3 -50.76 -23.07 -45.72
N ILE A 4 -50.71 -23.67 -44.53
CA ILE A 4 -50.21 -23.03 -43.31
C ILE A 4 -48.71 -23.35 -43.22
N LEU A 5 -47.88 -22.32 -43.39
CA LEU A 5 -46.43 -22.39 -43.20
C LEU A 5 -46.13 -22.20 -41.70
N LEU A 6 -45.71 -23.26 -41.02
CA LEU A 6 -45.23 -23.21 -39.64
C LEU A 6 -43.77 -22.76 -39.63
N MET A 7 -43.53 -21.50 -39.29
CA MET A 7 -42.19 -20.98 -38.97
C MET A 7 -41.82 -21.44 -37.57
N VAL A 8 -40.89 -22.39 -37.48
CA VAL A 8 -40.24 -22.78 -36.22
C VAL A 8 -39.22 -21.69 -35.89
N GLY A 9 -39.51 -20.87 -34.87
CA GLY A 9 -38.56 -19.91 -34.34
C GLY A 9 -37.48 -20.63 -33.52
N CYS A 10 -36.21 -20.44 -33.88
CA CYS A 10 -35.09 -20.79 -33.01
C CYS A 10 -35.20 -19.98 -31.71
N GLN A 11 -35.40 -20.67 -30.59
CA GLN A 11 -35.21 -20.08 -29.27
C GLN A 11 -33.70 -20.00 -29.02
N THR A 12 -33.17 -18.78 -28.98
CA THR A 12 -31.83 -18.50 -28.47
C THR A 12 -31.80 -18.89 -26.99
N THR A 13 -30.93 -19.83 -26.63
CA THR A 13 -30.58 -20.10 -25.23
C THR A 13 -30.08 -18.80 -24.58
N PRO A 14 -30.46 -18.50 -23.32
CA PRO A 14 -29.84 -17.39 -22.61
C PRO A 14 -28.35 -17.70 -22.49
N GLU A 15 -27.49 -16.79 -22.93
CA GLU A 15 -26.07 -16.81 -22.58
C GLU A 15 -26.00 -16.84 -21.05
N THR A 16 -25.50 -17.94 -20.50
CA THR A 16 -25.06 -17.98 -19.10
C THR A 16 -23.98 -16.92 -18.97
N GLU A 17 -24.29 -15.81 -18.28
CA GLU A 17 -23.29 -14.84 -17.83
C GLU A 17 -22.15 -15.63 -17.17
N ALA A 18 -20.92 -15.39 -17.63
CA ALA A 18 -19.75 -15.98 -17.01
C ALA A 18 -19.76 -15.61 -15.51
N PRO A 19 -19.40 -16.52 -14.61
CA PRO A 19 -19.37 -16.21 -13.18
C PRO A 19 -18.44 -15.01 -12.95
N SER A 20 -18.96 -13.94 -12.36
CA SER A 20 -18.19 -12.75 -11.99
C SER A 20 -17.92 -12.76 -10.48
N LEU A 21 -16.71 -12.35 -10.08
CA LEU A 21 -16.39 -12.18 -8.67
C LEU A 21 -16.98 -10.86 -8.16
N SER A 22 -17.43 -10.85 -6.90
CA SER A 22 -17.70 -9.57 -6.22
C SER A 22 -16.42 -8.75 -6.07
N GLN A 23 -16.55 -7.44 -5.88
CA GLN A 23 -15.41 -6.55 -5.64
C GLN A 23 -14.53 -7.02 -4.47
N THR A 24 -15.15 -7.51 -3.39
CA THR A 24 -14.45 -8.05 -2.22
C THR A 24 -13.70 -9.33 -2.54
N GLU A 25 -14.29 -10.25 -3.31
CA GLU A 25 -13.60 -11.49 -3.71
C GLU A 25 -12.43 -11.22 -4.66
N HIS A 26 -12.58 -10.23 -5.55
CA HIS A 26 -11.50 -9.79 -6.44
C HIS A 26 -10.35 -9.16 -5.65
N TRP A 27 -10.65 -8.24 -4.73
CA TRP A 27 -9.66 -7.66 -3.80
C TRP A 27 -8.95 -8.73 -2.95
N GLN A 28 -9.70 -9.68 -2.38
CA GLN A 28 -9.12 -10.80 -1.61
C GLN A 28 -8.21 -11.68 -2.48
N LEU A 29 -8.59 -11.95 -3.73
CA LEU A 29 -7.76 -12.73 -4.65
C LEU A 29 -6.47 -11.99 -5.00
N GLY A 30 -6.53 -10.66 -5.17
CA GLY A 30 -5.37 -9.80 -5.40
C GLY A 30 -4.36 -9.89 -4.27
N TRP A 31 -4.83 -9.82 -3.03
CA TRP A 31 -3.96 -9.97 -1.87
C TRP A 31 -3.46 -11.39 -1.65
N ARG A 32 -4.26 -12.42 -1.97
CA ARG A 32 -3.76 -13.81 -1.96
C ARG A 32 -2.61 -14.00 -2.94
N MET A 33 -2.71 -13.41 -4.12
CA MET A 33 -1.63 -13.39 -5.12
C MET A 33 -0.35 -12.77 -4.56
N ILE A 34 -0.45 -11.59 -3.94
CA ILE A 34 0.70 -10.94 -3.30
C ILE A 34 1.26 -11.81 -2.15
N VAL A 35 0.42 -12.42 -1.32
CA VAL A 35 0.90 -13.31 -0.25
C VAL A 35 1.68 -14.50 -0.81
N SER A 36 1.23 -15.10 -1.90
CA SER A 36 1.96 -16.20 -2.55
C SER A 36 3.35 -15.78 -3.06
N THR A 37 3.58 -14.50 -3.39
CA THR A 37 4.93 -14.03 -3.75
C THR A 37 5.86 -13.96 -2.53
N PHE A 38 5.33 -13.59 -1.36
CA PHE A 38 6.10 -13.62 -0.10
C PHE A 38 6.47 -15.03 0.35
N GLU A 39 5.70 -16.02 -0.07
CA GLU A 39 5.95 -17.45 0.18
C GLU A 39 6.80 -18.10 -0.93
N GLU A 40 7.33 -17.31 -1.87
CA GLU A 40 8.09 -17.74 -3.05
C GLU A 40 7.32 -18.72 -3.97
N ASP A 41 5.99 -18.81 -3.84
CA ASP A 41 5.14 -19.61 -4.72
C ASP A 41 4.65 -18.81 -5.92
N PHE A 42 5.60 -18.43 -6.78
CA PHE A 42 5.33 -17.66 -7.99
C PHE A 42 4.43 -18.40 -8.98
N SER A 43 4.41 -19.75 -8.97
CA SER A 43 3.53 -20.53 -9.84
C SER A 43 2.06 -20.36 -9.45
N THR A 44 1.74 -20.43 -8.16
CA THR A 44 0.40 -20.17 -7.64
C THR A 44 0.03 -18.70 -7.84
N ALA A 45 0.96 -17.77 -7.58
CA ALA A 45 0.73 -16.35 -7.82
C ALA A 45 0.36 -16.07 -9.29
N ALA A 46 1.03 -16.70 -10.26
CA ALA A 46 0.69 -16.53 -11.68
C ALA A 46 -0.71 -17.06 -12.02
N GLN A 47 -1.14 -18.18 -11.44
CA GLN A 47 -2.50 -18.72 -11.63
C GLN A 47 -3.57 -17.80 -11.01
N GLN A 48 -3.27 -17.20 -9.86
CA GLN A 48 -4.15 -16.23 -9.21
C GLN A 48 -4.22 -14.94 -10.03
N PHE A 49 -3.10 -14.49 -10.63
CA PHE A 49 -3.09 -13.35 -11.54
C PHE A 49 -3.97 -13.59 -12.78
N ASP A 50 -3.90 -14.79 -13.36
CA ASP A 50 -4.79 -15.17 -14.46
C ASP A 50 -6.26 -15.12 -14.07
N SER A 51 -6.57 -15.62 -12.88
CA SER A 51 -7.93 -15.59 -12.34
C SER A 51 -8.40 -14.15 -12.13
N LEU A 52 -7.55 -13.25 -11.59
CA LEU A 52 -7.89 -11.83 -11.43
C LEU A 52 -8.27 -11.15 -12.74
N ARG A 53 -7.55 -11.49 -13.82
CA ARG A 53 -7.78 -10.92 -15.15
C ARG A 53 -8.94 -11.58 -15.90
N ALA A 54 -9.29 -12.82 -15.55
CA ALA A 54 -10.40 -13.53 -16.17
C ALA A 54 -11.78 -13.13 -15.61
N TYR A 55 -11.84 -12.73 -14.33
CA TYR A 55 -13.09 -12.48 -13.62
C TYR A 55 -13.44 -10.99 -13.43
N SER A 56 -12.63 -10.07 -13.95
CA SER A 56 -12.90 -8.63 -13.90
C SER A 56 -12.33 -7.94 -15.13
N ASP A 57 -13.10 -6.98 -15.67
CA ASP A 57 -12.64 -6.10 -16.76
C ASP A 57 -11.54 -5.14 -16.31
N THR A 58 -11.44 -4.89 -15.00
CA THR A 58 -10.42 -4.04 -14.40
C THR A 58 -9.68 -4.77 -13.28
N VAL A 59 -8.37 -4.60 -13.25
CA VAL A 59 -7.52 -5.08 -12.15
C VAL A 59 -6.95 -3.86 -11.45
N GLU A 60 -7.09 -3.79 -10.13
CA GLU A 60 -6.49 -2.71 -9.34
C GLU A 60 -4.98 -2.65 -9.64
N LEU A 61 -4.45 -1.44 -9.83
CA LEU A 61 -3.09 -1.23 -10.34
C LEU A 61 -2.03 -1.98 -9.54
N ARG A 62 -2.17 -2.04 -8.21
CA ARG A 62 -1.25 -2.78 -7.33
C ARG A 62 -1.18 -4.27 -7.68
N PHE A 63 -2.32 -4.89 -7.96
CA PHE A 63 -2.38 -6.30 -8.33
C PHE A 63 -1.92 -6.52 -9.77
N LEU A 64 -2.13 -5.53 -10.64
CA LEU A 64 -1.58 -5.57 -11.98
C LEU A 64 -0.04 -5.54 -11.96
N ILE A 65 0.57 -4.62 -11.22
CA ILE A 65 2.03 -4.52 -11.08
C ILE A 65 2.59 -5.80 -10.46
N ALA A 66 2.07 -6.23 -9.32
CA ALA A 66 2.53 -7.45 -8.65
C ALA A 66 2.41 -8.69 -9.56
N GLY A 67 1.32 -8.80 -10.33
CA GLY A 67 1.15 -9.89 -11.29
C GLY A 67 2.15 -9.84 -12.45
N LEU A 68 2.50 -8.65 -12.95
CA LEU A 68 3.52 -8.48 -13.98
C LEU A 68 4.92 -8.86 -13.44
N GLU A 69 5.26 -8.44 -12.22
CA GLU A 69 6.52 -8.83 -11.55
C GLU A 69 6.62 -10.36 -11.36
N VAL A 70 5.51 -11.02 -11.01
CA VAL A 70 5.45 -12.49 -10.95
C VAL A 70 5.81 -13.13 -12.30
N LEU A 71 5.30 -12.58 -13.40
CA LEU A 71 5.62 -13.07 -14.74
C LEU A 71 7.10 -12.84 -15.09
N GLU A 72 7.68 -11.72 -14.68
CA GLU A 72 9.11 -11.44 -14.86
C GLU A 72 9.97 -12.44 -14.09
N HIS A 73 9.63 -12.71 -12.83
CA HIS A 73 10.31 -13.70 -12.00
C HIS A 73 10.29 -15.10 -12.64
N LEU A 74 9.16 -15.47 -13.28
CA LEU A 74 9.00 -16.74 -13.99
C LEU A 74 9.62 -16.75 -15.41
N GLY A 75 10.25 -15.65 -15.84
CA GLY A 75 10.82 -15.53 -17.20
C GLY A 75 9.78 -15.41 -18.32
N GLN A 76 8.52 -15.09 -18.00
CA GLN A 76 7.40 -15.03 -18.95
C GLN A 76 7.25 -13.64 -19.60
N MET A 77 8.33 -13.11 -20.17
CA MET A 77 8.41 -11.74 -20.70
C MET A 77 7.41 -11.46 -21.84
N GLU A 78 7.25 -12.39 -22.78
CA GLU A 78 6.29 -12.23 -23.89
C GLU A 78 4.85 -12.09 -23.38
N ARG A 79 4.53 -12.81 -22.30
CA ARG A 79 3.21 -12.77 -21.67
C ARG A 79 3.00 -11.45 -20.97
N ARG A 80 3.96 -11.00 -20.16
CA ARG A 80 3.95 -9.67 -19.52
C ARG A 80 3.74 -8.57 -20.56
N ASP A 81 4.51 -8.57 -21.65
CA ASP A 81 4.44 -7.54 -22.69
C ASP A 81 3.09 -7.54 -23.41
N SER A 82 2.52 -8.71 -23.65
CA SER A 82 1.16 -8.84 -24.21
C SER A 82 0.09 -8.25 -23.27
N ILE A 83 0.27 -8.35 -21.96
CA ILE A 83 -0.65 -7.78 -20.96
C ILE A 83 -0.50 -6.26 -20.91
N LEU A 84 0.74 -5.76 -20.88
CA LEU A 84 1.06 -4.33 -20.90
C LEU A 84 0.47 -3.64 -22.15
N ALA A 85 0.62 -4.26 -23.32
CA ALA A 85 0.12 -3.71 -24.59
C ALA A 85 -1.41 -3.53 -24.62
N LEU A 86 -2.15 -4.25 -23.78
CA LEU A 86 -3.61 -4.17 -23.67
C LEU A 86 -4.10 -3.19 -22.61
N GLN A 87 -3.19 -2.54 -21.86
CA GLN A 87 -3.60 -1.61 -20.81
C GLN A 87 -4.13 -0.29 -21.40
N PRO A 88 -5.21 0.27 -20.82
CA PRO A 88 -5.77 1.53 -21.28
C PRO A 88 -4.85 2.72 -20.95
N GLU A 89 -5.08 3.84 -21.62
CA GLU A 89 -4.27 5.07 -21.48
C GLU A 89 -4.17 5.56 -20.02
N HIS A 90 -5.25 5.45 -19.24
CA HIS A 90 -5.22 5.86 -17.83
C HIS A 90 -4.27 5.01 -16.98
N THR A 91 -4.23 3.69 -17.19
CA THR A 91 -3.29 2.79 -16.51
C THR A 91 -1.85 3.13 -16.86
N TRP A 92 -1.58 3.41 -18.15
CA TRP A 92 -0.27 3.88 -18.58
C TRP A 92 0.10 5.23 -17.97
N GLY A 93 -0.87 6.14 -17.77
CA GLY A 93 -0.68 7.38 -17.03
C GLY A 93 -0.14 7.12 -15.62
N THR A 94 -0.69 6.12 -14.92
CA THR A 94 -0.19 5.77 -13.58
C THR A 94 1.14 5.02 -13.61
N PHE A 95 1.38 4.13 -14.59
CA PHE A 95 2.72 3.54 -14.78
C PHE A 95 3.78 4.60 -15.04
N CYS A 96 3.44 5.62 -15.83
CA CYS A 96 4.29 6.78 -16.08
C CYS A 96 4.64 7.50 -14.78
N GLN A 97 3.63 7.86 -13.97
CA GLN A 97 3.81 8.52 -12.67
C GLN A 97 4.69 7.69 -11.73
N LYS A 98 4.45 6.38 -11.62
CA LYS A 98 5.25 5.46 -10.79
C LYS A 98 6.61 5.11 -11.41
N GLY A 99 6.83 5.48 -12.66
CA GLY A 99 8.06 5.23 -13.37
C GLY A 99 8.37 3.78 -13.72
N VAL A 100 7.37 2.91 -13.73
CA VAL A 100 7.50 1.47 -14.03
C VAL A 100 7.15 1.16 -15.48
N TYR A 101 7.76 0.12 -16.05
CA TYR A 101 7.50 -0.38 -17.42
C TYR A 101 7.63 0.67 -18.54
N LEU A 102 8.43 1.72 -18.33
CA LEU A 102 8.56 2.82 -19.30
C LEU A 102 9.09 2.37 -20.66
N GLU A 103 9.93 1.34 -20.69
CA GLU A 103 10.50 0.80 -21.92
C GLU A 103 9.44 0.11 -22.80
N GLN A 104 8.39 -0.42 -22.19
CA GLN A 104 7.29 -1.14 -22.86
C GLN A 104 6.15 -0.19 -23.27
N LYS A 105 6.24 1.10 -22.92
CA LYS A 105 5.18 2.08 -23.16
C LYS A 105 4.93 2.29 -24.66
N PRO A 106 3.67 2.20 -25.14
CA PRO A 106 3.35 2.55 -26.52
C PRO A 106 3.72 4.00 -26.85
N ALA A 107 4.25 4.24 -28.05
CA ALA A 107 4.75 5.55 -28.46
C ALA A 107 3.67 6.64 -28.49
N HIS A 108 2.41 6.27 -28.76
CA HIS A 108 1.28 7.19 -28.83
C HIS A 108 0.76 7.65 -27.47
N ILE A 109 1.13 6.96 -26.37
CA ILE A 109 0.68 7.30 -25.03
C ILE A 109 1.53 8.46 -24.49
N PRO A 110 0.93 9.61 -24.18
CA PRO A 110 1.64 10.71 -23.55
C PRO A 110 2.10 10.26 -22.16
N CYS A 111 3.35 10.55 -21.83
CA CYS A 111 3.93 10.24 -20.52
C CYS A 111 4.45 11.54 -19.95
N THR A 112 3.60 12.22 -19.19
CA THR A 112 4.05 13.29 -18.31
C THR A 112 4.30 12.66 -16.97
N ARG A 113 5.57 12.36 -16.66
CA ARG A 113 5.94 12.25 -15.27
C ARG A 113 5.80 13.64 -14.67
N ASP A 114 5.04 13.76 -13.60
CA ASP A 114 5.14 14.93 -12.76
C ASP A 114 6.46 14.78 -11.99
N ASP A 115 7.58 14.93 -12.70
CA ASP A 115 8.94 14.95 -12.15
C ASP A 115 9.16 16.27 -11.37
N GLN A 116 8.10 16.82 -10.77
CA GLN A 116 8.20 17.97 -9.89
C GLN A 116 8.99 17.53 -8.68
N GLN A 117 10.28 17.81 -8.74
CA GLN A 117 11.13 17.84 -7.57
C GLN A 117 10.44 18.67 -6.50
N PRO A 118 10.43 18.19 -5.25
CA PRO A 118 9.82 18.93 -4.17
C PRO A 118 10.44 20.31 -4.06
N GLN A 119 9.65 21.28 -3.60
CA GLN A 119 10.09 22.68 -3.52
C GLN A 119 11.31 22.83 -2.59
N ASP A 120 11.43 21.98 -1.57
CA ASP A 120 12.55 21.98 -0.64
C ASP A 120 13.16 20.57 -0.51
N THR A 121 14.10 20.27 -1.40
CA THR A 121 14.84 18.99 -1.40
C THR A 121 15.77 18.85 -0.18
N VAL A 122 16.15 19.97 0.46
CA VAL A 122 16.98 19.93 1.68
C VAL A 122 16.13 19.49 2.86
N LEU A 123 14.93 20.06 3.02
CA LEU A 123 13.98 19.65 4.05
C LEU A 123 13.50 18.21 3.83
N GLN A 124 13.24 17.82 2.57
CA GLN A 124 12.95 16.43 2.23
C GLN A 124 14.06 15.49 2.73
N GLY A 125 15.32 15.75 2.36
CA GLY A 125 16.45 14.92 2.79
C GLY A 125 16.60 14.85 4.30
N GLN A 126 16.34 15.96 5.01
CA GLN A 126 16.34 15.99 6.47
C GLN A 126 15.27 15.07 7.07
N LEU A 127 14.02 15.15 6.60
CA LEU A 127 12.92 14.32 7.08
C LEU A 127 13.19 12.82 6.84
N ILE A 128 13.65 12.47 5.64
CA ILE A 128 13.97 11.08 5.28
C ILE A 128 15.14 10.56 6.13
N ALA A 129 16.17 11.38 6.40
CA ALA A 129 17.25 10.98 7.31
C ALA A 129 16.74 10.70 8.74
N MET A 130 15.76 11.47 9.21
CA MET A 130 15.11 11.22 10.51
C MET A 130 14.31 9.91 10.52
N GLU A 131 13.59 9.59 9.43
CA GLU A 131 12.90 8.31 9.25
C GLU A 131 13.88 7.14 9.20
N VAL A 132 14.96 7.26 8.41
CA VAL A 132 15.99 6.22 8.33
C VAL A 132 16.58 5.94 9.72
N ARG A 133 16.88 6.97 10.49
CA ARG A 133 17.33 6.84 11.88
C ARG A 133 16.28 6.16 12.77
N ASP A 134 15.02 6.53 12.64
CA ASP A 134 13.88 5.96 13.38
C ASP A 134 13.73 4.45 13.14
N GLN A 135 13.79 4.03 11.88
CA GLN A 135 13.62 2.64 11.48
C GLN A 135 14.86 1.81 11.83
N LEU A 136 16.07 2.37 11.67
CA LEU A 136 17.32 1.70 12.06
C LEU A 136 17.37 1.40 13.57
N ALA A 137 16.88 2.30 14.42
CA ALA A 137 16.79 2.09 15.87
C ALA A 137 15.86 0.93 16.27
N ARG A 138 15.04 0.45 15.32
CA ARG A 138 14.13 -0.70 15.45
C ARG A 138 14.61 -1.93 14.68
N GLY A 139 15.83 -1.90 14.14
CA GLY A 139 16.41 -2.97 13.33
C GLY A 139 15.86 -3.07 11.90
N ASN A 140 15.11 -2.07 11.43
CA ASN A 140 14.60 -2.01 10.07
C ASN A 140 15.53 -1.14 9.20
N VAL A 141 16.32 -1.78 8.34
CA VAL A 141 17.26 -1.09 7.43
C VAL A 141 16.55 -0.73 6.13
N GLN A 142 16.54 0.55 5.78
CA GLN A 142 15.87 1.07 4.58
C GLN A 142 16.88 1.36 3.46
N ASP A 143 17.50 0.30 2.92
CA ASP A 143 18.60 0.41 1.94
C ASP A 143 18.24 1.30 0.74
N TYR A 144 17.00 1.21 0.24
CA TYR A 144 16.50 2.04 -0.85
C TYR A 144 16.61 3.54 -0.54
N LEU A 145 16.14 3.98 0.63
CA LEU A 145 16.18 5.40 1.01
C LEU A 145 17.62 5.85 1.29
N ILE A 146 18.42 4.99 1.93
CA ILE A 146 19.82 5.27 2.21
C ILE A 146 20.59 5.53 0.92
N GLU A 147 20.42 4.67 -0.09
CA GLU A 147 21.06 4.82 -1.40
C GLU A 147 20.52 6.02 -2.17
N ALA A 148 19.19 6.12 -2.31
CA ALA A 148 18.54 7.15 -3.12
C ALA A 148 18.83 8.58 -2.62
N PHE A 149 18.94 8.76 -1.30
CA PHE A 149 19.17 10.07 -0.67
C PHE A 149 20.59 10.24 -0.11
N SER A 150 21.49 9.27 -0.34
CA SER A 150 22.89 9.30 0.12
C SER A 150 23.02 9.58 1.62
N ILE A 151 22.22 8.91 2.44
CA ILE A 151 22.14 9.15 3.89
C ILE A 151 23.33 8.50 4.60
N ASP A 152 24.09 9.31 5.35
CA ASP A 152 25.20 8.80 6.18
C ASP A 152 24.66 8.17 7.48
N THR A 153 24.80 6.84 7.59
CA THR A 153 24.36 6.06 8.76
C THR A 153 25.50 5.78 9.75
N SER A 154 26.73 6.23 9.48
CA SER A 154 27.94 5.81 10.23
C SER A 154 27.95 6.17 11.72
N GLY A 155 27.07 7.08 12.15
CA GLY A 155 26.86 7.47 13.55
C GLY A 155 25.50 7.10 14.15
N MET A 156 24.67 6.32 13.44
CA MET A 156 23.34 5.96 13.91
C MET A 156 23.37 4.72 14.82
N SER A 157 22.49 4.69 15.81
CA SER A 157 22.34 3.56 16.74
C SER A 157 21.29 2.56 16.22
N TYR A 158 21.56 1.27 16.43
CA TYR A 158 20.62 0.16 16.18
C TYR A 158 19.73 -0.16 17.39
N ALA A 159 19.82 0.65 18.45
CA ALA A 159 19.11 0.48 19.69
C ALA A 159 18.69 1.84 20.26
N ASP A 160 17.65 1.82 21.08
CA ASP A 160 17.03 2.99 21.73
C ASP A 160 16.05 3.80 20.86
N GLY A 161 15.03 3.11 20.33
CA GLY A 161 13.91 3.76 19.64
C GLY A 161 13.21 4.82 20.50
N VAL A 162 13.22 4.69 21.84
CA VAL A 162 12.54 5.63 22.74
C VAL A 162 13.21 7.00 22.74
N GLU A 163 14.55 7.04 22.82
CA GLU A 163 15.31 8.29 22.70
C GLU A 163 15.14 8.90 21.30
N VAL A 164 15.25 8.08 20.25
CA VAL A 164 15.08 8.52 18.86
C VAL A 164 13.70 9.14 18.63
N ASP A 165 12.63 8.54 19.16
CA ASP A 165 11.26 9.06 19.07
C ASP A 165 11.12 10.43 19.73
N ALA A 166 11.75 10.63 20.89
CA ALA A 166 11.72 11.89 21.61
C ALA A 166 12.40 13.01 20.81
N GLU A 167 13.60 12.74 20.30
CA GLU A 167 14.36 13.70 19.49
C GLU A 167 13.65 14.00 18.16
N ASN A 168 13.15 12.98 17.48
CA ASN A 168 12.42 13.13 16.22
C ASN A 168 11.15 13.95 16.41
N ARG A 169 10.39 13.72 17.49
CA ARG A 169 9.19 14.50 17.80
C ARG A 169 9.51 15.98 18.01
N GLU A 170 10.52 16.32 18.80
CA GLU A 170 10.86 17.72 19.06
C GLU A 170 11.42 18.41 17.81
N ALA A 171 12.23 17.71 17.01
CA ALA A 171 12.70 18.22 15.72
C ALA A 171 11.53 18.44 14.74
N LEU A 172 10.58 17.51 14.65
CA LEU A 172 9.41 17.65 13.78
C LEU A 172 8.49 18.79 14.24
N LYS A 173 8.31 19.00 15.54
CA LYS A 173 7.60 20.18 16.08
C LYS A 173 8.25 21.48 15.61
N ALA A 174 9.58 21.58 15.67
CA ALA A 174 10.31 22.76 15.21
C ALA A 174 10.18 22.97 13.68
N ILE A 175 10.21 21.89 12.89
CA ILE A 175 9.96 21.94 11.45
C ILE A 175 8.55 22.46 11.16
N ILE A 176 7.54 21.94 11.86
CA ILE A 176 6.14 22.37 11.68
C ILE A 176 5.96 23.84 12.11
N GLU A 177 6.63 24.30 13.16
CA GLU A 177 6.61 25.70 13.57
C GLU A 177 7.21 26.63 12.50
N ALA A 178 8.31 26.21 11.86
CA ALA A 178 9.01 27.01 10.87
C ALA A 178 8.35 26.99 9.46
N HIS A 179 7.79 25.86 9.05
CA HIS A 179 7.32 25.63 7.67
C HIS A 179 5.80 25.44 7.55
N GLY A 180 5.09 25.30 8.68
CA GLY A 180 3.75 24.71 8.69
C GLY A 180 3.80 23.18 8.57
N PHE A 181 2.64 22.53 8.59
CA PHE A 181 2.60 21.08 8.34
C PHE A 181 3.07 20.78 6.91
N PRO A 182 4.10 19.94 6.70
CA PRO A 182 4.63 19.67 5.37
C PRO A 182 3.56 19.16 4.39
N THR A 183 3.73 19.46 3.10
CA THR A 183 2.88 18.94 2.01
C THR A 183 3.72 18.18 1.01
N ALA A 184 3.08 17.35 0.19
CA ALA A 184 3.75 16.65 -0.91
C ALA A 184 4.40 17.60 -1.91
N GLU A 185 3.84 18.81 -2.13
CA GLU A 185 4.51 19.80 -2.99
C GLU A 185 5.80 20.33 -2.35
N LEU A 186 5.84 20.45 -1.02
CA LEU A 186 7.02 20.96 -0.31
C LEU A 186 8.13 19.92 -0.21
N VAL A 187 7.81 18.68 0.17
CA VAL A 187 8.81 17.65 0.54
C VAL A 187 8.68 16.33 -0.23
N GLY A 188 7.72 16.22 -1.15
CA GLY A 188 7.48 15.01 -1.94
C GLY A 188 6.80 13.90 -1.13
N GLU A 189 6.40 12.83 -1.81
CA GLU A 189 5.74 11.67 -1.17
C GLU A 189 6.65 11.01 -0.12
N GLU A 190 7.94 10.80 -0.41
CA GLU A 190 8.90 10.23 0.55
C GLU A 190 9.09 11.11 1.80
N GLY A 191 9.14 12.44 1.62
CA GLY A 191 9.22 13.37 2.74
C GLY A 191 7.93 13.37 3.58
N MET A 192 6.77 13.21 2.93
CA MET A 192 5.49 13.07 3.62
C MET A 192 5.39 11.76 4.40
N HIS A 193 5.83 10.65 3.81
CA HIS A 193 5.89 9.36 4.50
C HIS A 193 6.80 9.43 5.73
N ALA A 194 7.96 10.09 5.62
CA ALA A 194 8.82 10.37 6.77
C ALA A 194 8.07 11.13 7.87
N VAL A 195 7.37 12.22 7.53
CA VAL A 195 6.53 12.97 8.49
C VAL A 195 5.52 12.06 9.19
N PHE A 196 4.85 11.18 8.44
CA PHE A 196 3.94 10.20 9.01
C PHE A 196 4.64 9.26 10.00
N ILE A 197 5.77 8.65 9.64
CA ILE A 197 6.51 7.73 10.53
C ILE A 197 6.91 8.41 11.85
N LEU A 198 7.40 9.64 11.78
CA LEU A 198 7.80 10.40 12.97
C LEU A 198 6.60 10.69 13.89
N ILE A 199 5.41 10.96 13.33
CA ILE A 199 4.17 11.14 14.09
C ILE A 199 3.68 9.80 14.65
N GLN A 200 3.72 8.74 13.85
CA GLN A 200 3.32 7.38 14.22
C GLN A 200 4.07 6.89 15.46
N HIS A 201 5.33 7.29 15.64
CA HIS A 201 6.15 6.89 16.79
C HIS A 201 6.20 7.91 17.94
N ALA A 202 5.44 9.01 17.88
CA ALA A 202 5.39 10.02 18.93
C ALA A 202 4.56 9.62 20.18
N ASP A 203 4.58 8.35 20.59
CA ASP A 203 3.72 7.79 21.65
C ASP A 203 3.88 8.44 23.03
N GLN A 204 5.04 9.04 23.29
CA GLN A 204 5.31 9.74 24.55
C GLN A 204 4.60 11.09 24.67
N ASP A 205 3.98 11.58 23.59
CA ASP A 205 3.18 12.81 23.56
C ASP A 205 1.84 12.54 22.86
N PRO A 206 0.92 11.79 23.51
CA PRO A 206 -0.30 11.31 22.88
C PRO A 206 -1.25 12.45 22.47
N GLU A 207 -1.25 13.57 23.20
CA GLU A 207 -2.06 14.74 22.83
C GLU A 207 -1.53 15.41 21.56
N TRP A 208 -0.21 15.55 21.43
CA TRP A 208 0.38 16.07 20.20
C TRP A 208 0.18 15.12 19.01
N GLN A 209 0.41 13.81 19.19
CA GLN A 209 0.18 12.79 18.16
C GLN A 209 -1.27 12.83 17.66
N LYS A 210 -2.24 12.86 18.59
CA LYS A 210 -3.66 12.98 18.27
C LYS A 210 -4.01 14.26 17.53
N ALA A 211 -3.37 15.38 17.88
CA ALA A 211 -3.58 16.67 17.21
C ALA A 211 -3.10 16.66 15.74
N GLN A 212 -2.22 15.72 15.35
CA GLN A 212 -1.74 15.61 13.96
C GLN A 212 -2.70 14.82 13.05
N LEU A 213 -3.61 14.02 13.61
CA LEU A 213 -4.48 13.14 12.84
C LEU A 213 -5.31 13.87 11.74
N PRO A 214 -5.88 15.08 11.95
CA PRO A 214 -6.57 15.81 10.88
C PRO A 214 -5.66 16.24 9.72
N TYR A 215 -4.37 16.48 9.99
CA TYR A 215 -3.40 16.82 8.95
C TYR A 215 -3.02 15.60 8.12
N ILE A 216 -2.86 14.44 8.75
CA ILE A 216 -2.68 13.16 8.06
C ILE A 216 -3.91 12.83 7.21
N GLU A 217 -5.12 13.01 7.74
CA GLU A 217 -6.35 12.82 6.97
C GLU A 217 -6.43 13.74 5.75
N ALA A 218 -6.03 15.01 5.89
CA ALA A 218 -5.98 15.96 4.78
C ALA A 218 -4.91 15.58 3.75
N ALA A 219 -3.73 15.14 4.19
CA ALA A 219 -2.66 14.66 3.32
C ALA A 219 -3.12 13.46 2.49
N VAL A 220 -3.83 12.50 3.09
CA VAL A 220 -4.44 11.37 2.35
C VAL A 220 -5.44 11.84 1.31
N LYS A 221 -6.34 12.77 1.66
CA LYS A 221 -7.34 13.31 0.71
C LYS A 221 -6.69 14.05 -0.46
N ASN A 222 -5.52 14.64 -0.25
CA ASN A 222 -4.75 15.35 -1.26
C ASN A 222 -3.76 14.44 -2.02
N GLY A 223 -3.71 13.14 -1.71
CA GLY A 223 -2.82 12.18 -2.36
C GLY A 223 -1.34 12.27 -1.94
N GLY A 224 -1.04 12.95 -0.83
CA GLY A 224 0.32 13.04 -0.29
C GLY A 224 0.70 11.92 0.69
N LEU A 225 -0.28 11.11 1.12
CA LEU A 225 -0.13 9.92 1.95
C LEU A 225 -1.19 8.89 1.54
N ASP A 226 -0.98 7.63 1.88
CA ASP A 226 -1.95 6.57 1.60
C ASP A 226 -2.98 6.41 2.73
N GLY A 227 -4.17 5.90 2.41
CA GLY A 227 -5.22 5.63 3.42
C GLY A 227 -4.76 4.69 4.53
N GLN A 228 -3.78 3.83 4.25
CA GLN A 228 -3.14 2.97 5.23
C GLN A 228 -2.41 3.76 6.32
N ASP A 229 -1.76 4.88 6.00
CA ASP A 229 -1.01 5.70 6.96
C ASP A 229 -1.97 6.31 8.00
N TYR A 230 -3.10 6.83 7.53
CA TYR A 230 -4.20 7.27 8.40
C TYR A 230 -4.71 6.14 9.29
N ALA A 231 -4.94 4.94 8.73
CA ALA A 231 -5.45 3.80 9.47
C ALA A 231 -4.50 3.36 10.59
N TYR A 232 -3.19 3.35 10.34
CA TYR A 232 -2.17 3.04 11.35
C TYR A 232 -2.14 4.06 12.48
N LEU A 233 -2.18 5.36 12.16
CA LEU A 233 -2.14 6.40 13.18
C LEU A 233 -3.43 6.41 14.00
N TYR A 234 -4.59 6.32 13.34
CA TYR A 234 -5.88 6.27 14.01
C TYR A 234 -5.94 5.13 15.02
N ASP A 235 -5.64 3.92 14.59
CA ASP A 235 -5.69 2.74 15.44
C ASP A 235 -4.69 2.82 16.61
N ARG A 236 -3.48 3.33 16.37
CA ARG A 236 -2.48 3.50 17.42
C ARG A 236 -2.93 4.47 18.51
N ILE A 237 -3.52 5.61 18.11
CA ILE A 237 -4.12 6.56 19.05
C ILE A 237 -5.25 5.89 19.85
N GLN A 238 -6.13 5.12 19.22
CA GLN A 238 -7.23 4.44 19.93
C GLN A 238 -6.71 3.40 20.92
N VAL A 239 -5.80 2.53 20.49
CA VAL A 239 -5.27 1.47 21.33
C VAL A 239 -4.49 2.03 22.52
N ASN A 240 -3.65 3.06 22.31
CA ASN A 240 -2.93 3.72 23.39
C ASN A 240 -3.87 4.44 24.38
N ALA A 241 -5.04 4.90 23.92
CA ALA A 241 -6.11 5.45 24.76
C ALA A 241 -6.99 4.37 25.44
N GLY A 242 -6.73 3.07 25.20
CA GLY A 242 -7.51 1.95 25.74
C GLY A 242 -8.84 1.71 25.02
N ASN A 243 -9.04 2.30 23.85
CA ASN A 243 -10.25 2.13 23.03
C ASN A 243 -10.07 1.02 21.98
N PRO A 244 -11.18 0.44 21.47
CA PRO A 244 -11.12 -0.41 20.30
C PRO A 244 -10.59 0.34 19.07
N GLN A 245 -9.78 -0.33 18.27
CA GLN A 245 -9.27 0.16 17.00
C GLN A 245 -10.27 -0.11 15.86
N ARG A 246 -10.12 0.60 14.73
CA ARG A 246 -11.03 0.54 13.59
C ARG A 246 -10.54 -0.37 12.47
N TYR A 247 -9.24 -0.35 12.17
CA TYR A 247 -8.66 -0.98 10.99
C TYR A 247 -7.83 -2.23 11.30
N GLY A 248 -7.56 -2.53 12.57
CA GLY A 248 -6.89 -3.77 12.98
C GLY A 248 -5.38 -3.74 12.68
N THR A 249 -4.73 -2.60 12.84
CA THR A 249 -3.27 -2.45 12.63
C THR A 249 -2.43 -2.79 13.87
N GLN A 250 -3.01 -2.68 15.08
CA GLN A 250 -2.30 -2.90 16.34
C GLN A 250 -2.57 -4.29 16.91
N PHE A 251 -1.52 -4.97 17.37
CA PHE A 251 -1.60 -6.28 17.99
C PHE A 251 -1.48 -6.18 19.51
N SER A 252 -2.30 -6.94 20.23
CA SER A 252 -2.17 -7.12 21.69
C SER A 252 -1.13 -8.18 22.03
N LYS A 253 -0.89 -9.12 21.10
CA LYS A 253 0.08 -10.19 21.27
C LYS A 253 0.60 -10.67 19.92
N VAL A 254 1.93 -10.80 19.82
CA VAL A 254 2.63 -11.47 18.73
C VAL A 254 3.57 -12.50 19.36
N ASP A 255 3.32 -13.77 19.10
CA ASP A 255 4.16 -14.88 19.53
C ASP A 255 4.56 -15.73 18.31
N PRO A 256 5.77 -15.49 17.77
CA PRO A 256 6.25 -16.22 16.60
C PRO A 256 6.43 -17.72 16.85
N ALA A 257 6.76 -18.14 18.07
CA ALA A 257 7.02 -19.54 18.40
C ALA A 257 5.75 -20.38 18.30
N THR A 258 4.60 -19.80 18.67
CA THR A 258 3.29 -20.45 18.56
C THR A 258 2.51 -20.01 17.31
N LYS A 259 3.09 -19.14 16.47
CA LYS A 259 2.43 -18.47 15.33
C LYS A 259 1.14 -17.74 15.75
N THR A 260 1.07 -17.25 16.98
CA THR A 260 -0.10 -16.54 17.50
C THR A 260 0.01 -15.06 17.21
N ILE A 261 -0.98 -14.51 16.52
CA ILE A 261 -1.17 -13.06 16.37
C ILE A 261 -2.59 -12.70 16.81
N GLU A 262 -2.67 -11.92 17.88
CA GLU A 262 -3.93 -11.42 18.42
C GLU A 262 -4.00 -9.91 18.24
N LEU A 263 -5.10 -9.44 17.67
CA LEU A 263 -5.37 -8.00 17.58
C LEU A 263 -5.71 -7.44 18.96
N ALA A 264 -5.32 -6.19 19.19
CA ALA A 264 -6.00 -5.39 20.20
C ALA A 264 -7.49 -5.25 19.82
N ALA A 265 -8.36 -4.95 20.80
CA ALA A 265 -9.81 -4.92 20.60
C ALA A 265 -10.20 -4.13 19.34
N VAL A 266 -11.08 -4.69 18.51
CA VAL A 266 -11.51 -4.11 17.23
C VAL A 266 -13.00 -3.81 17.30
N GLU A 267 -13.41 -2.62 16.88
CA GLU A 267 -14.84 -2.33 16.70
C GLU A 267 -15.40 -3.13 15.52
N ASP A 268 -16.60 -3.70 15.66
CA ASP A 268 -17.30 -4.42 14.60
C ASP A 268 -16.38 -5.32 13.73
N PRO A 269 -15.87 -6.44 14.29
CA PRO A 269 -14.90 -7.31 13.61
C PRO A 269 -15.42 -7.90 12.29
N ASP A 270 -16.73 -8.12 12.18
CA ASP A 270 -17.36 -8.73 11.00
C ASP A 270 -17.20 -7.85 9.74
N ASN A 271 -17.13 -6.52 9.92
CA ASN A 271 -16.94 -5.55 8.83
C ASN A 271 -15.50 -5.00 8.75
N LEU A 272 -14.55 -5.60 9.46
CA LEU A 272 -13.15 -5.14 9.48
C LEU A 272 -12.52 -5.12 8.08
N ASN A 273 -12.66 -6.21 7.33
CA ASN A 273 -12.05 -6.32 6.00
C ASN A 273 -12.67 -5.34 4.99
N GLN A 274 -13.95 -4.99 5.15
CA GLN A 274 -14.56 -3.95 4.33
C GLN A 274 -13.89 -2.59 4.58
N ARG A 275 -13.72 -2.19 5.86
CA ARG A 275 -13.04 -0.93 6.20
C ARG A 275 -11.58 -0.92 5.73
N ARG A 276 -10.88 -2.06 5.82
CA ARG A 276 -9.50 -2.21 5.32
C ARG A 276 -9.43 -2.06 3.80
N MET A 277 -10.37 -2.66 3.07
CA MET A 277 -10.48 -2.51 1.61
C MET A 277 -10.70 -1.05 1.21
N GLU A 278 -11.59 -0.32 1.90
CA GLU A 278 -11.90 1.09 1.62
C GLU A 278 -10.69 2.03 1.77
N VAL A 279 -9.71 1.67 2.59
CA VAL A 279 -8.47 2.44 2.79
C VAL A 279 -7.25 1.83 2.08
N GLY A 280 -7.46 0.86 1.18
CA GLY A 280 -6.41 0.26 0.36
C GLY A 280 -5.48 -0.71 1.09
N MET A 281 -5.90 -1.23 2.25
CA MET A 281 -5.13 -2.22 3.02
C MET A 281 -5.44 -3.65 2.56
N MET A 282 -4.55 -4.58 2.93
CA MET A 282 -4.77 -6.01 2.75
C MET A 282 -5.78 -6.59 3.74
N PRO A 283 -6.45 -7.72 3.44
CA PRO A 283 -7.26 -8.45 4.40
C PRO A 283 -6.50 -8.73 5.69
N ILE A 284 -7.21 -8.77 6.81
CA ILE A 284 -6.59 -8.94 8.11
C ILE A 284 -5.84 -10.28 8.22
N GLU A 285 -6.33 -11.32 7.55
CA GLU A 285 -5.70 -12.64 7.47
C GLU A 285 -4.34 -12.55 6.76
N SER A 286 -4.28 -11.84 5.63
CA SER A 286 -3.04 -11.58 4.88
C SER A 286 -2.06 -10.75 5.71
N TYR A 287 -2.55 -9.77 6.46
CA TYR A 287 -1.71 -8.95 7.33
C TYR A 287 -1.09 -9.76 8.47
N ARG A 288 -1.86 -10.65 9.11
CA ARG A 288 -1.32 -11.58 10.12
C ARG A 288 -0.25 -12.49 9.52
N ALA A 289 -0.47 -13.03 8.31
CA ALA A 289 0.53 -13.85 7.63
C ALA A 289 1.83 -13.06 7.37
N LEU A 290 1.72 -11.83 6.86
CA LEU A 290 2.87 -10.95 6.62
C LEU A 290 3.64 -10.63 7.91
N VAL A 291 2.95 -10.38 9.02
CA VAL A 291 3.63 -10.10 10.29
C VAL A 291 4.36 -11.35 10.80
N LEU A 292 3.77 -12.54 10.65
CA LEU A 292 4.44 -13.80 11.00
C LEU A 292 5.67 -14.10 10.14
N SER A 293 5.67 -13.73 8.85
CA SER A 293 6.80 -14.01 7.96
C SER A 293 8.08 -13.24 8.35
N ARG A 294 7.94 -12.10 9.03
CA ARG A 294 9.08 -11.30 9.53
C ARG A 294 9.87 -11.97 10.67
N PHE A 295 9.38 -13.08 11.20
CA PHE A 295 10.02 -13.83 12.28
C PHE A 295 10.54 -15.22 11.86
N GLN A 296 10.53 -15.52 10.55
CA GLN A 296 11.02 -16.77 9.97
C GLN A 296 12.48 -16.62 9.52
#